data_AF-A0A3P7N340-F1
#
_entry.id   AF-A0A3P7N340-F1
#
_cell.length_a   1.000
_cell.length_b   1.000
_cell.length_c   1.000
_cell.angle_alpha   90.00
_cell.angle_beta   90.00
_cell.angle_gamma   90.00
#
_symmetry.space_group_name_H-M   'P 1'
#
loop_
_entity.id
_entity.type
_entity.pdbx_description
1 polymer ?
#
loop_
_entity_poly.entity_id
_entity_poly.type
_entity_poly.pdbx_seq_one_letter_code
_entity_poly.pdbx_strand_id
1 'polypeptide(L)' 'YEMSPRSSHHWIRRSIAESLRTQDYYVVDTLIGGYDSIENKAFLGSVDYLGNGIADQ' A
#
# COMPACT_ATOMS: atom_id res chain seq x y z
N TYR A 1 16.14 5.47 -8.86
CA TYR A 1 15.02 6.44 -8.78
C TYR A 1 14.06 5.93 -7.74
N GLU A 2 13.43 6.81 -6.95
CA GLU A 2 12.51 6.41 -5.87
C GLU A 2 11.13 6.02 -6.43
N MET A 3 10.43 5.07 -5.78
CA MET A 3 9.05 4.74 -6.16
C MET A 3 8.10 5.81 -5.62
N SER A 4 7.08 6.17 -6.41
CA SER A 4 6.04 7.07 -5.92
C SER A 4 5.24 6.41 -4.78
N PRO A 5 4.76 7.18 -3.79
CA PRO A 5 3.97 6.64 -2.67
C PRO A 5 2.76 5.82 -3.12
N ARG A 6 2.10 6.25 -4.21
CA ARG A 6 0.98 5.54 -4.83
C ARG A 6 1.38 4.18 -5.42
N SER A 7 2.55 4.09 -6.06
CA SER A 7 3.05 2.83 -6.60
C SER A 7 3.41 1.85 -5.47
N SER A 8 4.05 2.36 -4.41
CA SER A 8 4.37 1.59 -3.20
C SER A 8 3.10 1.06 -2.52
N HIS A 9 2.06 1.89 -2.37
CA HIS A 9 0.75 1.49 -1.83
C HIS A 9 0.13 0.35 -2.66
N HIS A 10 0.12 0.48 -3.98
CA HIS A 10 -0.40 -0.56 -4.88
C HIS A 10 0.38 -1.87 -4.75
N TRP A 11 1.71 -1.80 -4.69
CA TRP A 11 2.56 -2.97 -4.54
C TRP A 11 2.31 -3.70 -3.21
N ILE A 12 2.27 -2.96 -2.08
CA ILE A 12 1.99 -3.54 -0.76
C ILE A 12 0.62 -4.23 -0.74
N ARG A 13 -0.41 -3.56 -1.26
CA ARG A 13 -1.76 -4.13 -1.37
C ARG A 13 -1.76 -5.43 -2.16
N ARG A 14 -1.07 -5.46 -3.29
CA ARG A 14 -0.95 -6.65 -4.12
C ARG A 14 -0.24 -7.78 -3.37
N SER A 15 0.85 -7.50 -2.66
CA SER A 15 1.58 -8.51 -1.89
C SER A 15 0.74 -9.13 -0.78
N ILE A 16 -0.03 -8.32 -0.05
CA ILE A 16 -0.98 -8.81 0.97
C ILE A 16 -2.06 -9.68 0.29
N ALA A 17 -2.65 -9.21 -0.81
CA ALA A 17 -3.69 -9.95 -1.52
C ALA A 17 -3.20 -11.28 -2.13
N GLU A 18 -1.96 -11.34 -2.62
CA GLU A 18 -1.34 -12.58 -3.11
C GLU A 18 -1.03 -13.54 -1.96
N SER A 19 -0.56 -13.01 -0.83
CA SER A 19 -0.27 -13.77 0.38
C SER A 19 -1.53 -14.40 0.99
N LEU A 20 -2.70 -13.79 0.89
CA LEU A 20 -3.97 -14.38 1.37
C LEU A 20 -4.32 -15.75 0.76
N ARG A 21 -3.67 -16.14 -0.35
CA ARG A 21 -3.86 -17.44 -1.00
C ARG A 21 -2.85 -18.49 -0.54
N THR A 22 -1.91 -18.14 0.34
CA THR A 22 -0.93 -19.06 0.91
C THR A 22 -1.36 -19.52 2.30
N GLN A 23 -0.76 -20.59 2.82
CA GLN A 23 -1.02 -21.05 4.19
C GLN A 23 -0.39 -20.14 5.26
N ASP A 24 0.65 -19.39 4.89
CA ASP A 24 1.38 -18.47 5.76
C ASP A 24 1.18 -17.05 5.24
N TYR A 25 0.02 -16.48 5.57
CA TYR A 25 -0.42 -15.19 5.04
C TYR A 25 -0.17 -14.05 6.05
N TYR A 26 0.06 -12.85 5.54
CA TYR A 26 0.24 -11.67 6.39
C TYR A 26 -1.09 -11.24 7.04
N VAL A 27 -1.11 -11.17 8.37
CA VAL A 27 -2.24 -10.64 9.16
C VAL A 27 -1.87 -9.26 9.71
N VAL A 28 -1.83 -8.25 8.85
CA VAL A 28 -1.39 -6.90 9.21
C VAL A 28 -2.27 -5.83 8.56
N ASP A 29 -2.54 -4.77 9.33
CA ASP A 29 -3.06 -3.51 8.79
C ASP A 29 -1.90 -2.53 8.61
N THR A 30 -1.86 -1.83 7.48
CA THR A 30 -0.77 -0.93 7.13
C THR A 30 -1.27 0.47 6.76
N LEU A 31 -0.47 1.47 7.15
CA LEU A 31 -0.62 2.86 6.76
C LEU A 31 0.61 3.26 5.93
N ILE A 32 0.37 3.81 4.74
CA ILE A 32 1.38 4.22 3.78
C ILE A 32 1.25 5.74 3.61
N GLY A 33 2.24 6.47 4.09
CA GLY A 33 2.36 7.92 3.93
C GLY A 33 3.61 8.28 3.14
N GLY A 34 3.52 9.32 2.32
CA GLY A 34 4.67 9.83 1.59
C GLY A 34 4.38 11.16 0.90
N TYR A 35 5.41 11.75 0.30
CA TYR A 35 5.28 12.95 -0.51
C TYR A 35 5.85 12.67 -1.89
N ASP A 36 5.02 12.83 -2.92
CA ASP A 36 5.46 12.70 -4.30
C ASP A 36 6.12 14.02 -4.74
N SER A 37 7.43 13.98 -4.98
CA SER A 37 8.23 15.14 -5.38
C SER A 37 8.03 15.54 -6.86
N ILE A 38 7.46 14.65 -7.68
CA ILE A 38 7.11 14.94 -9.09
C ILE A 38 5.77 15.67 -9.13
N GLU A 39 4.76 15.12 -8.46
CA GLU A 39 3.42 15.70 -8.42
C GLU A 39 3.27 16.83 -7.40
N ASN A 40 4.25 17.00 -6.51
CA ASN A 40 4.22 17.93 -5.38
C ASN A 40 2.98 17.75 -4.50
N LYS A 41 2.69 16.51 -4.14
CA LYS A 41 1.50 16.15 -3.37
C LYS A 41 1.84 15.17 -2.25
N ALA A 42 1.24 15.42 -1.09
CA ALA A 42 1.20 14.43 -0.03
C ALA A 42 0.27 13.29 -0.42
N PHE A 43 0.63 12.09 0.02
CA PHE A 43 -0.14 10.87 -0.14
C PHE A 43 -0.29 10.22 1.23
N LEU A 44 -1.52 9.81 1.54
CA LEU A 44 -1.82 8.93 2.65
C LEU A 44 -2.79 7.86 2.16
N GLY A 45 -2.49 6.60 2.46
CA GLY A 45 -3.35 5.47 2.15
C GLY A 45 -3.22 4.38 3.19
N SER A 46 -4.23 3.53 3.27
CA SER A 46 -4.27 2.37 4.15
C SER A 46 -4.47 1.10 3.33
N VAL A 47 -4.01 -0.03 3.86
CA VAL A 47 -4.30 -1.36 3.36
C VAL A 47 -4.60 -2.26 4.55
N ASP A 48 -5.77 -2.89 4.54
CA ASP A 48 -6.16 -3.86 5.57
C ASP A 48 -5.55 -5.24 5.32
N TYR A 49 -5.60 -6.09 6.34
CA TYR A 49 -5.10 -7.46 6.27
C TYR A 49 -5.81 -8.35 5.23
N LEU A 50 -6.97 -7.92 4.71
CA LEU A 50 -7.70 -8.60 3.63
C LEU A 50 -7.31 -8.08 2.24
N GLY A 51 -6.32 -7.19 2.14
CA GLY A 51 -5.84 -6.63 0.87
C GLY A 51 -6.77 -5.57 0.29
N ASN A 52 -7.71 -5.05 1.07
CA ASN A 52 -8.50 -3.88 0.70
C ASN A 52 -7.67 -2.62 0.99
N GLY A 53 -7.54 -1.76 -0.01
CA GLY A 53 -6.73 -0.55 0.12
C GLY A 53 -7.56 0.69 -0.18
N ILE A 54 -7.47 1.68 0.70
CA ILE A 54 -8.00 3.03 0.48
C ILE A 54 -6.80 3.94 0.18
N ALA A 55 -6.83 4.63 -0.95
CA ALA A 55 -5.82 5.60 -1.35
C ALA A 55 -6.36 7.02 -1.21
N ASP A 56 -5.45 7.97 -0.96
CA ASP A 56 -5.74 9.42 -0.92
C ASP A 56 -6.72 9.84 0.18
N GLN A 57 -6.44 9.42 1.42
CA GLN A 57 -7.19 9.83 2.61
C GLN A 57 -6.81 11.22 3.13
#